data_AF-A0A6F9X1K9-F1
#
_entry.id   AF-A0A6F9X1K9-F1
#
_cell.length_a   1.000
_cell.length_b   1.000
_cell.length_c   1.000
_cell.angle_alpha   90.00
_cell.angle_beta   90.00
_cell.angle_gamma   90.00
#
_symmetry.space_group_name_H-M   'P 1'
#
loop_
_entity.id
_entity.type
_entity.pdbx_description
1 polymer ?
#
loop_
_entity_poly.entity_id
_entity_poly.type
_entity_poly.pdbx_seq_one_letter_code
_entity_poly.pdbx_strand_id
1 'polypeptide(L)'
;MALKEQRILVFVDSDILKVRRLAREAAQEAGFDQIASGEIEIVASELATNLLKHHAVDGEIVITTLNSTGRQGVELRSLDLGPGIRDIRTAVHGGVSTAGGLGIGLSGVRRLMDEFSIESQPGAMTSVVARKWLPSKDDTRMGFSVIARPKPGEDVSGDAYFIKQGRDYVFFTVLDALGHGPEAFETGRVCMAVIEENYDAPLPMIAELCHQELKGTRGAAVALCRIDFAESRLRHLSIGNVETRVYGTSVPVRPFCFNGTLGMSMERYQVRDYRWEEGATIMMYSDGISFPWDVQPEMIAASPQVVAEQVFKAFAGDNDDATVLVGR
;
A
#
# COMPACT_ATOMS: atom_id res chain seq x y z
N MET A 1 18.58 -22.55 16.10
CA MET A 1 18.34 -21.13 15.75
C MET A 1 18.23 -20.36 17.04
N ALA A 2 19.12 -19.41 17.29
CA ALA A 2 19.03 -18.55 18.47
C ALA A 2 18.22 -17.30 18.10
N LEU A 3 17.08 -17.11 18.75
CA LEU A 3 16.36 -15.84 18.72
C LEU A 3 17.04 -14.93 19.75
N LYS A 4 17.66 -13.83 19.29
CA LYS A 4 18.10 -12.78 20.22
C LYS A 4 16.89 -11.90 20.48
N GLU A 5 16.35 -12.02 21.69
CA GLU A 5 15.19 -11.29 22.16
C GLU A 5 15.62 -10.31 23.26
N GLN A 6 15.15 -9.07 23.19
CA GLN A 6 15.36 -8.05 24.20
C GLN A 6 14.01 -7.52 24.68
N ARG A 7 13.81 -7.51 25.99
CA ARG A 7 12.56 -7.09 26.65
C ARG A 7 12.79 -5.82 27.45
N ILE A 8 11.90 -4.85 27.29
CA ILE A 8 11.97 -3.56 27.94
C ILE A 8 10.58 -3.23 28.48
N LEU A 9 10.46 -3.11 29.80
CA LEU A 9 9.30 -2.49 30.42
C LEU A 9 9.39 -0.98 30.21
N VAL A 10 8.25 -0.36 29.89
CA VAL A 10 8.15 1.05 29.54
C VAL A 10 7.31 1.78 30.58
N PHE A 11 7.97 2.56 31.44
CA PHE A 11 7.32 3.31 32.53
C PHE A 11 7.62 4.81 32.49
N VAL A 12 8.73 5.22 31.88
CA VAL A 12 9.18 6.62 31.80
C VAL A 12 9.73 6.96 30.42
N ASP A 13 9.82 8.25 30.08
CA ASP A 13 10.30 8.73 28.77
C ASP A 13 11.70 8.21 28.41
N SER A 14 12.59 8.01 29.40
CA SER A 14 13.93 7.46 29.16
C SER A 14 13.91 6.01 28.64
N ASP A 15 12.85 5.25 28.89
CA ASP A 15 12.68 3.89 28.37
C ASP A 15 12.46 3.90 26.86
N ILE A 16 11.80 4.93 26.32
CA ILE A 16 11.62 5.12 24.88
C ILE A 16 12.99 5.27 24.19
N LEU A 17 13.91 6.02 24.79
CA LEU A 17 15.27 6.17 24.27
C LEU A 17 16.02 4.84 24.25
N LYS A 18 15.83 4.03 25.30
CA LYS A 18 16.41 2.68 25.38
C LYS A 18 15.83 1.74 24.31
N VAL A 19 14.50 1.71 24.16
CA VAL A 19 13.81 0.94 23.11
C VAL A 19 14.34 1.31 21.73
N ARG A 20 14.40 2.61 21.43
CA ARG A 20 14.89 3.11 20.14
C ARG A 20 16.32 2.68 19.86
N ARG A 21 17.22 2.81 20.83
CA ARG A 21 18.61 2.39 20.69
C ARG A 21 18.72 0.89 20.41
N LEU A 22 18.00 0.07 21.18
CA LEU A 22 18.01 -1.39 21.02
C LEU A 22 17.39 -1.83 19.69
N ALA A 23 16.35 -1.14 19.21
CA ALA A 23 15.75 -1.40 17.91
C ALA A 23 16.73 -1.09 16.77
N ARG A 24 17.48 0.02 16.87
CA ARG A 24 18.58 0.33 15.94
C ARG A 24 19.67 -0.74 15.95
N GLU A 25 20.11 -1.16 17.14
CA GLU A 25 21.13 -2.21 17.28
C GLU A 25 20.66 -3.52 16.63
N ALA A 26 19.41 -3.94 16.89
CA ALA A 26 18.82 -5.12 16.28
C ALA A 26 18.71 -5.00 14.74
N ALA A 27 18.34 -3.82 14.22
CA ALA A 27 18.27 -3.57 12.78
C ALA A 27 19.65 -3.66 12.11
N GLN A 28 20.67 -3.06 12.72
CA GLN A 28 22.05 -3.12 12.23
C GLN A 28 22.62 -4.54 12.27
N GLU A 29 22.36 -5.27 13.35
CA GLU A 29 22.75 -6.69 13.48
C GLU A 29 22.05 -7.58 12.44
N ALA A 30 20.79 -7.28 12.12
CA ALA A 30 20.03 -7.96 11.07
C ALA A 30 20.49 -7.58 9.65
N GLY A 31 21.28 -6.51 9.48
CA GLY A 31 21.87 -6.10 8.21
C GLY A 31 21.10 -5.02 7.44
N PHE A 32 20.15 -4.33 8.09
CA PHE A 32 19.38 -3.25 7.45
C PHE A 32 20.26 -2.05 7.11
N ASP A 33 19.93 -1.35 6.03
CA ASP A 33 20.55 -0.07 5.70
C ASP A 33 20.13 1.05 6.67
N GLN A 34 20.69 2.24 6.49
CA GLN A 34 20.43 3.38 7.37
C GLN A 34 18.97 3.87 7.31
N ILE A 35 18.32 3.76 6.14
CA ILE A 35 16.93 4.21 5.95
C ILE A 35 16.01 3.26 6.71
N ALA A 36 16.09 1.96 6.41
CA ALA A 36 15.25 0.95 7.05
C ALA A 36 15.51 0.84 8.56
N SER A 37 16.75 1.03 9.02
CA SER A 37 17.06 1.13 10.46
C SER A 37 16.37 2.32 11.10
N GLY A 38 16.34 3.48 10.42
CA GLY A 38 15.63 4.67 10.88
C GLY A 38 14.11 4.48 10.96
N GLU A 39 13.52 3.75 10.01
CA GLU A 39 12.10 3.39 10.03
C GLU A 39 11.76 2.49 11.23
N ILE A 40 12.57 1.45 11.47
CA ILE A 40 12.42 0.54 12.64
C ILE A 40 12.49 1.34 13.94
N GLU A 41 13.41 2.30 14.05
CA GLU A 41 13.50 3.18 15.22
C GLU A 41 12.25 4.02 15.45
N ILE A 42 11.74 4.64 14.38
CA ILE A 42 10.54 5.48 14.44
C ILE A 42 9.36 4.63 14.94
N VAL A 43 9.21 3.41 14.41
CA VAL A 43 8.18 2.47 14.84
C VAL A 43 8.35 2.06 16.30
N ALA A 44 9.57 1.73 16.73
CA ALA A 44 9.84 1.36 18.12
C ALA A 44 9.50 2.50 19.08
N SER A 45 9.85 3.74 18.72
CA SER A 45 9.49 4.94 19.48
C SER A 45 7.99 5.18 19.54
N GLU A 46 7.26 5.02 18.43
CA GLU A 46 5.81 5.18 18.41
C GLU A 46 5.11 4.14 19.29
N LEU A 47 5.50 2.86 19.19
CA LEU A 47 4.95 1.78 20.03
C LEU A 47 5.21 2.01 21.52
N ALA A 48 6.42 2.43 21.89
CA ALA A 48 6.76 2.73 23.29
C ALA A 48 6.03 3.99 23.81
N THR A 49 5.90 5.02 22.97
CA THR A 49 5.16 6.25 23.32
C THR A 49 3.69 5.95 23.57
N ASN A 50 3.08 5.06 22.76
CA ASN A 50 1.70 4.64 22.94
C ASN A 50 1.48 3.95 24.30
N LEU A 51 2.42 3.13 24.76
CA LEU A 51 2.33 2.51 26.10
C LEU A 51 2.30 3.56 27.22
N LEU A 52 3.18 4.58 27.17
CA LEU A 52 3.18 5.64 28.18
C LEU A 52 1.93 6.52 28.12
N LYS A 53 1.58 6.98 26.91
CA LYS A 53 0.49 7.92 26.66
C LYS A 53 -0.87 7.35 27.04
N HIS A 54 -1.06 6.04 26.84
CA HIS A 54 -2.31 5.36 27.17
C HIS A 54 -2.30 4.69 28.55
N HIS A 55 -1.28 4.96 29.37
CA HIS A 55 -1.13 4.44 30.72
C HIS A 55 -1.26 2.91 30.77
N ALA A 56 -0.46 2.25 29.93
CA ALA A 56 -0.42 0.79 29.84
C ALA A 56 -0.18 0.15 31.22
N VAL A 57 -0.79 -1.02 31.43
CA VAL A 57 -0.54 -1.84 32.61
C VAL A 57 0.54 -2.84 32.25
N ASP A 58 1.68 -2.75 32.93
CA ASP A 58 2.88 -3.55 32.64
C ASP A 58 3.30 -3.50 31.16
N GLY A 59 3.28 -2.29 30.58
CA GLY A 59 3.63 -2.05 29.19
C GLY A 59 5.04 -2.57 28.86
N GLU A 60 5.12 -3.48 27.89
CA GLU A 60 6.37 -4.13 27.47
C GLU A 60 6.59 -3.94 25.97
N ILE A 61 7.83 -3.59 25.60
CA ILE A 61 8.34 -3.72 24.24
C ILE A 61 9.30 -4.90 24.17
N VAL A 62 9.05 -5.81 23.24
CA VAL A 62 9.92 -6.94 22.91
C VAL A 62 10.49 -6.72 21.51
N ILE A 63 11.82 -6.80 21.40
CA ILE A 63 12.56 -6.64 20.15
C ILE A 63 13.24 -7.97 19.84
N THR A 64 12.96 -8.55 18.68
CA THR A 64 13.49 -9.85 18.29
C THR A 64 14.16 -9.76 16.92
N THR A 65 15.43 -10.14 16.83
CA THR A 65 16.06 -10.37 15.52
C THR A 65 15.56 -11.71 14.97
N LEU A 66 14.85 -11.67 13.85
CA LEU A 66 14.29 -12.82 13.19
C LEU A 66 15.34 -13.45 12.27
N ASN A 67 15.48 -14.76 12.36
CA ASN A 67 16.19 -15.57 11.38
C ASN A 67 15.35 -16.84 11.17
N SER A 68 14.42 -16.78 10.21
CA SER A 68 13.47 -17.86 9.93
C SER A 68 13.43 -18.13 8.43
N THR A 69 13.44 -19.41 8.03
CA THR A 69 13.29 -19.83 6.61
C THR A 69 14.27 -19.18 5.62
N GLY A 70 15.47 -18.78 6.07
CA GLY A 70 16.46 -18.09 5.24
C GLY A 70 16.24 -16.58 5.10
N ARG A 71 15.31 -16.00 5.87
CA ARG A 71 15.02 -14.57 5.90
C ARG A 71 15.48 -13.96 7.23
N GLN A 72 16.15 -12.82 7.14
CA GLN A 72 16.53 -12.00 8.28
C GLN A 72 15.57 -10.83 8.42
N GLY A 73 15.29 -10.43 9.66
CA GLY A 73 14.38 -9.32 9.94
C GLY A 73 14.40 -8.89 11.40
N VAL A 74 13.56 -7.92 11.73
CA VAL A 74 13.33 -7.45 13.10
C VAL A 74 11.82 -7.48 13.37
N GLU A 75 11.45 -8.07 14.51
CA GLU A 75 10.10 -7.98 15.08
C GLU A 75 10.11 -7.01 16.26
N LEU A 76 9.13 -6.12 16.28
CA LEU A 76 8.78 -5.27 17.41
C LEU A 76 7.40 -5.70 17.91
N ARG A 77 7.32 -6.12 19.17
CA ARG A 77 6.05 -6.43 19.84
C ARG A 77 5.82 -5.44 20.97
N SER A 78 4.65 -4.83 20.97
CA SER A 78 4.13 -4.04 22.08
C SER A 78 3.04 -4.82 22.78
N LEU A 79 3.13 -4.91 24.11
CA LEU A 79 2.19 -5.64 24.95
C LEU A 79 1.71 -4.68 26.06
N ASP A 80 0.41 -4.60 26.21
CA ASP A 80 -0.27 -3.83 27.26
C ASP A 80 -1.35 -4.70 27.90
N LEU A 81 -1.28 -4.94 29.21
CA LEU A 81 -2.28 -5.69 29.98
C LEU A 81 -3.44 -4.81 30.46
N GLY A 82 -3.53 -3.57 29.94
CA GLY A 82 -4.53 -2.57 30.28
C GLY A 82 -5.93 -2.84 29.72
N PRO A 83 -6.79 -1.81 29.65
CA PRO A 83 -8.22 -1.96 29.39
C PRO A 83 -8.57 -2.30 27.94
N GLY A 84 -7.58 -2.48 27.06
CA GLY A 84 -7.79 -2.74 25.65
C GLY A 84 -8.26 -1.53 24.84
N ILE A 85 -8.09 -1.63 23.52
CA ILE A 85 -8.60 -0.69 22.52
C ILE A 85 -10.03 -1.08 22.14
N ARG A 86 -10.98 -0.14 22.30
CA ARG A 86 -12.41 -0.35 21.98
C ARG A 86 -12.70 -0.40 20.48
N ASP A 87 -12.11 0.51 19.71
CA ASP A 87 -12.25 0.56 18.26
C ASP A 87 -10.86 0.51 17.61
N ILE A 88 -10.45 -0.71 17.25
CA ILE A 88 -9.15 -0.95 16.58
C ILE A 88 -9.13 -0.25 15.23
N ARG A 89 -10.25 -0.20 14.49
CA ARG A 89 -10.28 0.42 13.17
C ARG A 89 -9.99 1.91 13.29
N THR A 90 -10.65 2.61 14.21
CA THR A 90 -10.35 4.02 14.47
C THR A 90 -8.93 4.23 14.99
N ALA A 91 -8.42 3.36 15.86
CA ALA A 91 -7.06 3.49 16.39
C ALA A 91 -5.98 3.34 15.30
N VAL A 92 -6.24 2.50 14.28
CA VAL A 92 -5.32 2.29 13.15
C VAL A 92 -5.52 3.33 12.04
N HIS A 93 -6.74 3.76 11.73
CA HIS A 93 -7.06 4.58 10.53
C HIS A 93 -7.46 6.04 10.81
N GLY A 94 -7.91 6.38 12.02
CA GLY A 94 -8.53 7.69 12.32
C GLY A 94 -7.58 8.86 12.53
N GLY A 95 -6.48 8.95 11.75
CA GLY A 95 -5.33 9.81 12.01
C GLY A 95 -5.63 11.28 12.37
N VAL A 96 -5.20 11.69 13.57
CA VAL A 96 -4.22 12.76 13.88
C VAL A 96 -3.77 12.46 15.32
N SER A 97 -2.47 12.27 15.56
CA SER A 97 -1.96 12.10 16.92
C SER A 97 -2.33 13.32 17.76
N THR A 98 -3.14 13.11 18.80
CA THR A 98 -3.24 14.06 19.92
C THR A 98 -1.83 14.25 20.53
N ALA A 99 -1.48 15.49 20.86
CA ALA A 99 -0.12 15.94 21.20
C ALA A 99 0.71 14.96 22.08
N GLY A 100 1.99 14.75 21.72
CA GLY A 100 2.99 14.10 22.60
C GLY A 100 3.95 13.08 21.97
N GLY A 101 3.74 12.62 20.72
CA GLY A 101 4.63 11.68 20.01
C GLY A 101 5.22 12.24 18.71
N LEU A 102 5.98 11.43 17.95
CA LEU A 102 6.46 11.80 16.59
C LEU A 102 5.32 12.05 15.60
N GLY A 103 4.10 11.66 15.98
CA GLY A 103 2.87 12.01 15.30
C GLY A 103 2.48 11.07 14.17
N ILE A 104 3.14 9.91 14.07
CA ILE A 104 2.92 8.97 12.97
C ILE A 104 1.78 7.97 13.25
N GLY A 105 1.48 7.68 14.52
CA GLY A 105 0.39 6.77 14.91
C GLY A 105 0.58 5.32 14.45
N LEU A 106 -0.43 4.47 14.73
CA LEU A 106 -0.45 3.07 14.28
C LEU A 106 -0.56 2.93 12.76
N SER A 107 -1.15 3.91 12.05
CA SER A 107 -1.11 3.98 10.57
C SER A 107 0.32 4.12 10.06
N GLY A 108 1.13 4.99 10.70
CA GLY A 108 2.54 5.13 10.40
C GLY A 108 3.34 3.84 10.65
N VAL A 109 3.04 3.13 11.75
CA VAL A 109 3.65 1.82 12.02
C VAL A 109 3.34 0.82 10.90
N ARG A 110 2.08 0.72 10.49
CA ARG A 110 1.66 -0.17 9.41
C ARG A 110 2.27 0.19 8.06
N ARG A 111 2.48 1.49 7.79
CA ARG A 111 3.10 1.98 6.54
C ARG A 111 4.60 1.67 6.48
N LEU A 112 5.32 1.84 7.59
CA LEU A 112 6.77 1.69 7.65
C LEU A 112 7.25 0.24 7.78
N MET A 113 6.34 -0.69 8.08
CA MET A 113 6.66 -2.10 8.35
C MET A 113 6.07 -3.00 7.26
N ASP A 114 6.62 -4.20 7.11
CA ASP A 114 6.20 -5.15 6.08
C ASP A 114 5.00 -5.99 6.54
N GLU A 115 4.96 -6.33 7.83
CA GLU A 115 3.83 -6.98 8.48
C GLU A 115 3.41 -6.18 9.70
N PHE A 116 2.10 -6.09 9.92
CA PHE A 116 1.50 -5.44 11.06
C PHE A 116 0.24 -6.19 11.49
N SER A 117 0.13 -6.48 12.79
CA SER A 117 -1.09 -7.03 13.36
C SER A 117 -1.35 -6.41 14.73
N ILE A 118 -2.62 -6.20 15.04
CA ILE A 118 -3.08 -5.70 16.34
C ILE A 118 -4.21 -6.60 16.82
N GLU A 119 -4.06 -7.12 18.02
CA GLU A 119 -5.07 -7.92 18.72
C GLU A 119 -5.40 -7.21 20.02
N SER A 120 -6.69 -6.91 20.21
CA SER A 120 -7.17 -6.22 21.42
C SER A 120 -8.65 -6.51 21.63
N GLN A 121 -9.06 -6.63 22.89
CA GLN A 121 -10.47 -6.63 23.28
C GLN A 121 -10.66 -5.71 24.50
N PRO A 122 -11.80 -5.01 24.62
CA PRO A 122 -12.10 -4.23 25.82
C PRO A 122 -12.02 -5.09 27.09
N GLY A 123 -11.21 -4.65 28.06
CA GLY A 123 -10.92 -5.36 29.30
C GLY A 123 -9.89 -6.48 29.18
N ALA A 124 -9.22 -6.62 28.04
CA ALA A 124 -8.17 -7.60 27.80
C ALA A 124 -6.88 -6.95 27.27
N MET A 125 -5.82 -7.74 27.23
CA MET A 125 -4.51 -7.35 26.70
C MET A 125 -4.60 -6.81 25.27
N THR A 126 -3.85 -5.76 24.99
CA THR A 126 -3.54 -5.29 23.64
C THR A 126 -2.16 -5.81 23.24
N SER A 127 -2.06 -6.47 22.09
CA SER A 127 -0.79 -6.83 21.47
C SER A 127 -0.70 -6.22 20.08
N VAL A 128 0.38 -5.48 19.85
CA VAL A 128 0.75 -5.00 18.53
C VAL A 128 2.03 -5.69 18.10
N VAL A 129 2.04 -6.28 16.91
CA VAL A 129 3.22 -6.92 16.32
C VAL A 129 3.51 -6.22 15.00
N ALA A 130 4.76 -5.79 14.83
CA ALA A 130 5.23 -5.21 13.58
C ALA A 130 6.54 -5.87 13.17
N ARG A 131 6.65 -6.31 11.92
CA ARG A 131 7.87 -6.94 11.39
C ARG A 131 8.39 -6.22 10.17
N LYS A 132 9.70 -6.08 10.11
CA LYS A 132 10.42 -5.64 8.92
C LYS A 132 11.40 -6.72 8.53
N TRP A 133 11.50 -6.98 7.24
CA TRP A 133 12.35 -8.01 6.67
C TRP A 133 13.42 -7.39 5.79
N LEU A 134 14.60 -8.00 5.77
CA LEU A 134 15.58 -7.64 4.76
C LEU A 134 15.01 -7.93 3.36
N PRO A 135 15.18 -7.01 2.40
CA PRO A 135 14.78 -7.26 1.02
C PRO A 135 15.49 -8.50 0.47
N SER A 136 14.71 -9.46 0.00
CA SER A 136 15.20 -10.60 -0.78
C SER A 136 15.09 -10.30 -2.26
N LYS A 137 15.96 -10.89 -3.10
CA LYS A 137 15.73 -10.93 -4.55
C LYS A 137 14.38 -11.57 -4.92
N ASP A 138 13.87 -12.45 -4.06
CA ASP A 138 12.56 -13.10 -4.24
C ASP A 138 11.37 -12.19 -3.89
N ASP A 139 11.59 -11.06 -3.23
CA ASP A 139 10.51 -10.15 -2.81
C ASP A 139 10.02 -9.27 -3.99
N THR A 140 10.81 -9.14 -5.06
CA THR A 140 10.43 -8.42 -6.29
C THR A 140 10.15 -9.41 -7.41
N ARG A 141 8.91 -9.88 -7.50
CA ARG A 141 8.47 -10.84 -8.54
C ARG A 141 8.03 -10.20 -9.84
N MET A 142 7.85 -8.89 -9.84
CA MET A 142 7.26 -8.12 -10.94
C MET A 142 7.88 -6.73 -10.94
N GLY A 143 8.44 -6.29 -12.07
CA GLY A 143 8.92 -4.93 -12.25
C GLY A 143 7.80 -4.01 -12.72
N PHE A 144 7.81 -2.76 -12.27
CA PHE A 144 6.84 -1.75 -12.68
C PHE A 144 7.52 -0.52 -13.27
N SER A 145 6.81 0.14 -14.18
CA SER A 145 7.11 1.50 -14.62
C SER A 145 5.83 2.29 -14.71
N VAL A 146 5.87 3.56 -14.31
CA VAL A 146 4.75 4.48 -14.39
C VAL A 146 5.22 5.76 -15.06
N ILE A 147 4.45 6.25 -16.02
CA ILE A 147 4.60 7.58 -16.60
C ILE A 147 3.28 8.30 -16.42
N ALA A 148 3.33 9.45 -15.75
CA ALA A 148 2.19 10.31 -15.50
C ALA A 148 2.55 11.75 -15.89
N ARG A 149 1.59 12.48 -16.42
CA ARG A 149 1.73 13.90 -16.75
C ARG A 149 0.43 14.62 -16.44
N PRO A 150 0.50 15.75 -15.70
CA PRO A 150 -0.62 16.66 -15.60
C PRO A 150 -1.13 17.08 -16.98
N LYS A 151 -2.41 17.45 -17.06
CA LYS A 151 -2.92 18.15 -18.22
C LYS A 151 -2.04 19.37 -18.53
N PRO A 152 -1.64 19.60 -19.79
CA PRO A 152 -0.87 20.79 -20.16
C PRO A 152 -1.49 22.08 -19.64
N GLY A 153 -0.70 22.84 -18.88
CA GLY A 153 -1.13 24.07 -18.20
C GLY A 153 -1.48 23.91 -16.72
N GLU A 154 -1.57 22.68 -16.21
CA GLU A 154 -1.70 22.38 -14.78
C GLU A 154 -0.36 21.96 -14.17
N ASP A 155 -0.16 22.28 -12.90
CA ASP A 155 1.04 21.88 -12.14
C ASP A 155 0.87 20.51 -11.46
N VAL A 156 -0.37 20.04 -11.33
CA VAL A 156 -0.73 18.81 -10.61
C VAL A 156 -1.74 18.01 -11.41
N SER A 157 -1.67 16.69 -11.27
CA SER A 157 -2.55 15.76 -11.98
C SER A 157 -3.67 15.25 -11.10
N GLY A 158 -4.88 15.11 -11.64
CA GLY A 158 -5.98 14.38 -11.03
C GLY A 158 -5.77 12.87 -11.00
N ASP A 159 -4.89 12.36 -11.87
CA ASP A 159 -4.50 10.95 -11.87
C ASP A 159 -3.59 10.61 -10.69
N ALA A 160 -3.73 9.38 -10.19
CA ALA A 160 -2.83 8.83 -9.18
C ALA A 160 -2.63 7.32 -9.34
N TYR A 161 -1.58 6.79 -8.73
CA TYR A 161 -1.30 5.36 -8.72
C TYR A 161 -0.74 4.92 -7.36
N PHE A 162 -0.86 3.64 -7.07
CA PHE A 162 -0.25 3.01 -5.90
C PHE A 162 0.17 1.60 -6.24
N ILE A 163 1.32 1.17 -5.73
CA ILE A 163 1.89 -0.18 -5.92
C ILE A 163 2.41 -0.67 -4.57
N LYS A 164 1.94 -1.84 -4.14
CA LYS A 164 2.45 -2.57 -2.99
C LYS A 164 2.75 -4.00 -3.40
N GLN A 165 4.03 -4.33 -3.49
CA GLN A 165 4.49 -5.69 -3.76
C GLN A 165 4.95 -6.36 -2.47
N GLY A 166 4.40 -7.53 -2.21
CA GLY A 166 4.95 -8.48 -1.25
C GLY A 166 5.53 -9.69 -1.97
N ARG A 167 6.01 -10.66 -1.20
CA ARG A 167 6.52 -11.92 -1.75
C ARG A 167 5.44 -12.69 -2.49
N ASP A 168 4.26 -12.86 -1.89
CA ASP A 168 3.20 -13.76 -2.41
C ASP A 168 2.12 -13.06 -3.22
N TYR A 169 2.13 -11.74 -3.23
CA TYR A 169 1.16 -10.95 -3.98
C TYR A 169 1.73 -9.62 -4.43
N VAL A 170 1.05 -9.00 -5.40
CA VAL A 170 1.20 -7.56 -5.66
C VAL A 170 -0.18 -6.92 -5.78
N PHE A 171 -0.35 -5.79 -5.11
CA PHE A 171 -1.51 -4.91 -5.23
C PHE A 171 -1.08 -3.65 -5.98
N PHE A 172 -1.87 -3.22 -6.95
CA PHE A 172 -1.61 -1.98 -7.68
C PHE A 172 -2.89 -1.39 -8.24
N THR A 173 -2.88 -0.08 -8.43
CA THR A 173 -4.05 0.68 -8.89
C THR A 173 -3.64 1.87 -9.72
N VAL A 174 -4.53 2.27 -10.62
CA VAL A 174 -4.57 3.60 -11.25
C VAL A 174 -5.93 4.21 -10.94
N LEU A 175 -5.94 5.50 -10.65
CA LEU A 175 -7.11 6.31 -10.37
C LEU A 175 -7.06 7.55 -11.25
N ASP A 176 -8.24 7.97 -11.69
CA ASP A 176 -8.49 9.14 -12.51
C ASP A 176 -9.61 9.94 -11.82
N ALA A 177 -9.24 11.06 -11.19
CA ALA A 177 -10.20 11.93 -10.50
C ALA A 177 -10.88 12.87 -11.49
N LEU A 178 -12.20 13.08 -11.34
CA LEU A 178 -12.97 13.83 -12.34
C LEU A 178 -12.47 15.28 -12.50
N GLY A 179 -12.13 15.62 -13.75
CA GLY A 179 -11.57 16.91 -14.14
C GLY A 179 -10.06 16.95 -13.96
N HIS A 180 -9.47 18.14 -13.92
CA HIS A 180 -8.02 18.31 -13.83
C HIS A 180 -7.64 19.40 -12.82
N GLY A 181 -6.34 19.52 -12.54
CA GLY A 181 -5.78 20.55 -11.69
C GLY A 181 -6.01 20.31 -10.19
N PRO A 182 -5.91 21.35 -9.34
CA PRO A 182 -5.82 21.20 -7.88
C PRO A 182 -6.99 20.47 -7.21
N GLU A 183 -8.22 20.66 -7.69
CA GLU A 183 -9.40 20.00 -7.11
C GLU A 183 -9.44 18.50 -7.42
N ALA A 184 -9.03 18.11 -8.63
CA ALA A 184 -8.92 16.70 -9.02
C ALA A 184 -7.77 16.03 -8.27
N PHE A 185 -6.62 16.69 -8.18
CA PHE A 185 -5.46 16.24 -7.41
C PHE A 185 -5.83 15.95 -5.95
N GLU A 186 -6.57 16.85 -5.30
CA GLU A 186 -6.99 16.65 -3.90
C GLU A 186 -7.97 15.48 -3.76
N THR A 187 -8.90 15.31 -4.71
CA THR A 187 -9.82 14.16 -4.76
C THR A 187 -9.03 12.84 -4.90
N GLY A 188 -8.05 12.80 -5.80
CA GLY A 188 -7.17 11.65 -5.99
C GLY A 188 -6.32 11.35 -4.77
N ARG A 189 -5.76 12.38 -4.12
CA ARG A 189 -4.95 12.26 -2.89
C ARG A 189 -5.74 11.65 -1.74
N VAL A 190 -6.98 12.10 -1.51
CA VAL A 190 -7.87 11.56 -0.47
C VAL A 190 -8.19 10.08 -0.74
N CYS A 191 -8.53 9.74 -1.99
CA CYS A 191 -8.80 8.35 -2.35
C CYS A 191 -7.58 7.44 -2.19
N MET A 192 -6.39 7.92 -2.60
CA MET A 192 -5.15 7.17 -2.47
C MET A 192 -4.77 6.90 -1.02
N ALA A 193 -5.04 7.83 -0.09
CA ALA A 193 -4.83 7.60 1.33
C ALA A 193 -5.68 6.41 1.82
N VAL A 194 -6.95 6.34 1.42
CA VAL A 194 -7.82 5.19 1.75
C VAL A 194 -7.27 3.89 1.17
N ILE A 195 -6.78 3.90 -0.07
CA ILE A 195 -6.21 2.71 -0.71
C ILE A 195 -4.92 2.26 0.00
N GLU A 196 -4.01 3.18 0.30
CA GLU A 196 -2.75 2.88 0.99
C GLU A 196 -2.99 2.31 2.39
N GLU A 197 -4.04 2.75 3.08
CA GLU A 197 -4.38 2.20 4.39
C GLU A 197 -5.09 0.84 4.33
N ASN A 198 -5.64 0.44 3.17
CA ASN A 198 -6.52 -0.72 3.06
C ASN A 198 -6.10 -1.73 1.96
N TYR A 199 -4.90 -1.62 1.38
CA TYR A 199 -4.46 -2.43 0.22
C TYR A 199 -4.51 -3.96 0.44
N ASP A 200 -4.47 -4.41 1.69
CA ASP A 200 -4.52 -5.81 2.09
C ASP A 200 -5.95 -6.34 2.24
N ALA A 201 -6.95 -5.47 2.31
CA ALA A 201 -8.37 -5.80 2.40
C ALA A 201 -8.91 -6.36 1.06
N PRO A 202 -10.07 -7.04 1.07
CA PRO A 202 -10.74 -7.44 -0.16
C PRO A 202 -11.06 -6.23 -1.07
N LEU A 203 -10.82 -6.35 -2.38
CA LEU A 203 -11.04 -5.25 -3.34
C LEU A 203 -12.42 -4.56 -3.24
N PRO A 204 -13.55 -5.27 -3.02
CA PRO A 204 -14.86 -4.64 -2.81
C PRO A 204 -14.88 -3.69 -1.62
N MET A 205 -14.24 -4.09 -0.52
CA MET A 205 -14.19 -3.27 0.69
C MET A 205 -13.36 -2.01 0.46
N ILE A 206 -12.25 -2.10 -0.28
CA ILE A 206 -11.45 -0.93 -0.66
C ILE A 206 -12.31 0.02 -1.50
N ALA A 207 -13.00 -0.48 -2.54
CA ALA A 207 -13.87 0.33 -3.38
C ALA A 207 -15.02 0.98 -2.59
N GLU A 208 -15.64 0.27 -1.65
CA GLU A 208 -16.68 0.80 -0.77
C GLU A 208 -16.16 1.93 0.12
N LEU A 209 -14.98 1.75 0.75
CA LEU A 209 -14.35 2.77 1.58
C LEU A 209 -14.02 4.02 0.75
N CYS A 210 -13.40 3.86 -0.41
CA CYS A 210 -13.14 4.96 -1.33
C CYS A 210 -14.44 5.65 -1.78
N HIS A 211 -15.50 4.89 -2.08
CA HIS A 211 -16.79 5.46 -2.46
C HIS A 211 -17.39 6.30 -1.34
N GLN A 212 -17.34 5.84 -0.08
CA GLN A 212 -17.85 6.62 1.05
C GLN A 212 -17.00 7.88 1.28
N GLU A 213 -15.68 7.77 1.25
CA GLU A 213 -14.77 8.88 1.50
C GLU A 213 -14.91 9.99 0.45
N LEU A 214 -15.14 9.60 -0.81
CA LEU A 214 -15.31 10.55 -1.91
C LEU A 214 -16.72 11.15 -2.02
N LYS A 215 -17.67 10.83 -1.13
CA LYS A 215 -19.01 11.42 -1.18
C LYS A 215 -18.96 12.94 -1.04
N GLY A 216 -19.58 13.65 -1.98
CA GLY A 216 -19.60 15.11 -2.00
C GLY A 216 -18.33 15.75 -2.62
N THR A 217 -17.41 14.94 -3.13
CA THR A 217 -16.29 15.40 -3.98
C THR A 217 -16.68 15.36 -5.46
N ARG A 218 -15.72 15.62 -6.36
CA ARG A 218 -15.88 15.39 -7.80
C ARG A 218 -15.97 13.90 -8.15
N GLY A 219 -15.50 13.03 -7.27
CA GLY A 219 -15.44 11.59 -7.51
C GLY A 219 -14.26 11.17 -8.40
N ALA A 220 -14.11 9.86 -8.57
CA ALA A 220 -13.01 9.29 -9.35
C ALA A 220 -13.38 7.96 -10.01
N ALA A 221 -12.76 7.66 -11.14
CA ALA A 221 -12.66 6.32 -11.69
C ALA A 221 -11.44 5.61 -11.09
N VAL A 222 -11.53 4.30 -10.91
CA VAL A 222 -10.45 3.50 -10.34
C VAL A 222 -10.42 2.10 -10.94
N ALA A 223 -9.23 1.53 -11.06
CA ALA A 223 -9.05 0.11 -11.28
C ALA A 223 -8.14 -0.47 -10.19
N LEU A 224 -8.64 -1.44 -9.43
CA LEU A 224 -7.94 -2.12 -8.35
C LEU A 224 -7.52 -3.51 -8.81
N CYS A 225 -6.22 -3.81 -8.72
CA CYS A 225 -5.63 -5.08 -9.11
C CYS A 225 -4.92 -5.74 -7.94
N ARG A 226 -5.13 -7.06 -7.78
CA ARG A 226 -4.30 -7.91 -6.93
C ARG A 226 -3.91 -9.18 -7.68
N ILE A 227 -2.62 -9.43 -7.80
CA ILE A 227 -2.10 -10.70 -8.30
C ILE A 227 -1.63 -11.50 -7.10
N ASP A 228 -2.16 -12.71 -6.90
CA ASP A 228 -1.66 -13.67 -5.94
C ASP A 228 -0.82 -14.71 -6.71
N PHE A 229 0.50 -14.70 -6.51
CA PHE A 229 1.45 -15.46 -7.33
C PHE A 229 1.31 -16.97 -7.11
N ALA A 230 1.09 -17.41 -5.87
CA ALA A 230 0.90 -18.82 -5.54
C ALA A 230 -0.35 -19.42 -6.20
N GLU A 231 -1.38 -18.61 -6.39
CA GLU A 231 -2.63 -19.01 -7.06
C GLU A 231 -2.61 -18.78 -8.57
N SER A 232 -1.58 -18.09 -9.09
CA SER A 232 -1.52 -17.63 -10.48
C SER A 232 -2.83 -16.93 -10.89
N ARG A 233 -3.29 -15.99 -10.05
CA ARG A 233 -4.60 -15.37 -10.16
C ARG A 233 -4.52 -13.84 -10.06
N LEU A 234 -5.09 -13.15 -11.05
CA LEU A 234 -5.35 -11.72 -11.05
C LEU A 234 -6.80 -11.46 -10.63
N ARG A 235 -7.00 -10.81 -9.50
CA ARG A 235 -8.29 -10.25 -9.06
C ARG A 235 -8.35 -8.79 -9.51
N HIS A 236 -9.42 -8.42 -10.19
CA HIS A 236 -9.61 -7.07 -10.70
C HIS A 236 -11.02 -6.56 -10.40
N LEU A 237 -11.09 -5.30 -9.97
CA LEU A 237 -12.32 -4.54 -9.78
C LEU A 237 -12.08 -3.13 -10.33
N SER A 238 -12.84 -2.72 -11.34
CA SER A 238 -12.76 -1.35 -11.90
C SER A 238 -14.13 -0.70 -11.93
N ILE A 239 -14.17 0.58 -11.58
CA ILE A 239 -15.35 1.45 -11.59
C ILE A 239 -14.96 2.70 -12.38
N GLY A 240 -15.62 2.94 -13.50
CA GLY A 240 -15.34 4.03 -14.42
C GLY A 240 -14.54 3.59 -15.65
N ASN A 241 -13.65 4.47 -16.10
CA ASN A 241 -12.97 4.45 -17.40
C ASN A 241 -11.47 4.11 -17.31
N VAL A 242 -10.89 3.87 -16.13
CA VAL A 242 -9.52 3.37 -16.02
C VAL A 242 -9.46 1.96 -16.62
N GLU A 243 -8.72 1.81 -17.72
CA GLU A 243 -8.61 0.55 -18.45
C GLU A 243 -7.48 -0.31 -17.91
N THR A 244 -7.66 -1.63 -17.98
CA THR A 244 -6.62 -2.62 -17.74
C THR A 244 -6.51 -3.56 -18.94
N ARG A 245 -5.29 -3.94 -19.32
CA ARG A 245 -5.00 -4.94 -20.36
C ARG A 245 -3.90 -5.87 -19.92
N VAL A 246 -4.04 -7.15 -20.25
CA VAL A 246 -3.04 -8.19 -19.97
C VAL A 246 -2.65 -8.86 -21.27
N TYR A 247 -1.35 -8.96 -21.50
CA TYR A 247 -0.72 -9.52 -22.67
C TYR A 247 0.28 -10.61 -22.27
N GLY A 248 0.71 -11.43 -23.22
CA GLY A 248 1.62 -12.56 -22.95
C GLY A 248 0.91 -13.79 -22.38
N THR A 249 -0.42 -13.74 -22.24
CA THR A 249 -1.30 -14.90 -22.05
C THR A 249 -1.65 -15.54 -23.38
N SER A 250 -2.23 -16.74 -23.39
CA SER A 250 -2.67 -17.42 -24.63
C SER A 250 -3.60 -16.58 -25.50
N VAL A 251 -4.39 -15.68 -24.88
CA VAL A 251 -5.20 -14.66 -25.53
C VAL A 251 -5.12 -13.38 -24.69
N PRO A 252 -4.89 -12.19 -25.29
CA PRO A 252 -4.94 -10.93 -24.55
C PRO A 252 -6.24 -10.77 -23.77
N VAL A 253 -6.13 -10.35 -22.52
CA VAL A 253 -7.26 -10.18 -21.61
C VAL A 253 -7.52 -8.69 -21.42
N ARG A 254 -8.78 -8.28 -21.53
CA ARG A 254 -9.25 -6.94 -21.12
C ARG A 254 -10.18 -7.10 -19.92
N PRO A 255 -9.67 -6.96 -18.69
CA PRO A 255 -10.52 -6.97 -17.51
C PRO A 255 -11.68 -5.98 -17.61
N PHE A 256 -12.85 -6.40 -17.16
CA PHE A 256 -14.09 -5.65 -17.26
C PHE A 256 -14.10 -4.40 -16.35
N CYS A 257 -14.51 -3.25 -16.89
CA CYS A 257 -14.75 -2.01 -16.15
C CYS A 257 -16.26 -1.79 -15.96
N PHE A 258 -16.69 -1.60 -14.72
CA PHE A 258 -18.09 -1.30 -14.41
C PHE A 258 -18.36 0.19 -14.57
N ASN A 259 -19.53 0.54 -15.10
CA ASN A 259 -19.95 1.94 -15.15
C ASN A 259 -20.16 2.47 -13.72
N GLY A 260 -19.65 3.66 -13.46
CA GLY A 260 -19.81 4.34 -12.18
C GLY A 260 -18.68 5.32 -11.92
N THR A 261 -18.79 6.00 -10.79
CA THR A 261 -17.82 6.97 -10.30
C THR A 261 -17.83 6.91 -8.79
N LEU A 262 -16.68 6.63 -8.17
CA LEU A 262 -16.56 6.65 -6.71
C LEU A 262 -16.99 8.03 -6.17
N GLY A 263 -17.68 8.05 -5.02
CA GLY A 263 -18.25 9.28 -4.46
C GLY A 263 -19.57 9.74 -5.09
N MET A 264 -19.95 9.20 -6.26
CA MET A 264 -21.20 9.58 -6.96
C MET A 264 -22.16 8.39 -7.15
N SER A 265 -21.75 7.35 -7.89
CA SER A 265 -22.60 6.19 -8.20
C SER A 265 -21.80 4.91 -8.33
N MET A 266 -22.25 3.86 -7.62
CA MET A 266 -21.62 2.53 -7.58
C MET A 266 -22.69 1.43 -7.47
N GLU A 267 -23.62 1.39 -8.42
CA GLU A 267 -24.84 0.56 -8.30
C GLU A 267 -24.61 -0.95 -8.50
N ARG A 268 -23.66 -1.34 -9.37
CA ARG A 268 -23.31 -2.76 -9.61
C ARG A 268 -21.83 -2.91 -9.89
N TYR A 269 -21.17 -3.76 -9.11
CA TYR A 269 -19.75 -4.06 -9.28
C TYR A 269 -19.46 -5.46 -8.74
N GLN A 270 -18.40 -6.08 -9.24
CA GLN A 270 -17.99 -7.42 -8.82
C GLN A 270 -16.49 -7.60 -9.06
N VAL A 271 -15.81 -8.28 -8.12
CA VAL A 271 -14.45 -8.76 -8.40
C VAL A 271 -14.50 -9.81 -9.50
N ARG A 272 -13.65 -9.65 -10.50
CA ARG A 272 -13.44 -10.64 -11.55
C ARG A 272 -12.07 -11.28 -11.37
N ASP A 273 -12.05 -12.60 -11.39
CA ASP A 273 -10.83 -13.39 -11.40
C ASP A 273 -10.40 -13.67 -12.84
N TYR A 274 -9.12 -13.48 -13.12
CA TYR A 274 -8.46 -13.82 -14.38
C TYR A 274 -7.24 -14.68 -14.06
N ARG A 275 -6.87 -15.55 -14.99
CA ARG A 275 -5.62 -16.31 -14.88
C ARG A 275 -4.44 -15.36 -15.06
N TRP A 276 -3.47 -15.45 -14.16
CA TRP A 276 -2.16 -14.81 -14.31
C TRP A 276 -1.16 -15.82 -14.86
N GLU A 277 -0.32 -15.40 -15.80
CA GLU A 277 0.76 -16.22 -16.37
C GLU A 277 2.09 -15.52 -16.08
N GLU A 278 3.08 -16.28 -15.63
CA GLU A 278 4.41 -15.75 -15.35
C GLU A 278 5.04 -15.17 -16.63
N GLY A 279 5.55 -13.95 -16.55
CA GLY A 279 6.10 -13.21 -17.69
C GLY A 279 5.06 -12.45 -18.53
N ALA A 280 3.77 -12.52 -18.18
CA ALA A 280 2.72 -11.69 -18.76
C ALA A 280 2.93 -10.21 -18.43
N THR A 281 2.57 -9.34 -19.36
CA THR A 281 2.62 -7.88 -19.18
C THR A 281 1.22 -7.35 -18.91
N ILE A 282 1.03 -6.69 -17.77
CA ILE A 282 -0.20 -5.96 -17.44
C ILE A 282 0.02 -4.46 -17.62
N MET A 283 -0.97 -3.79 -18.18
CA MET A 283 -0.96 -2.35 -18.42
C MET A 283 -2.27 -1.75 -17.91
N MET A 284 -2.17 -0.63 -17.21
CA MET A 284 -3.31 0.17 -16.76
C MET A 284 -3.12 1.60 -17.21
N TYR A 285 -4.19 2.28 -17.61
CA TYR A 285 -4.11 3.67 -18.02
C TYR A 285 -5.43 4.43 -17.82
N SER A 286 -5.31 5.73 -17.55
CA SER A 286 -6.43 6.69 -17.54
C SER A 286 -6.89 7.02 -18.95
N ASP A 287 -8.00 7.75 -19.09
CA ASP A 287 -8.59 8.06 -20.39
C ASP A 287 -7.78 9.09 -21.22
N GLY A 288 -6.82 9.78 -20.59
CA GLY A 288 -5.80 10.57 -21.28
C GLY A 288 -4.87 9.76 -22.20
N ILE A 289 -4.90 8.43 -22.11
CA ILE A 289 -4.18 7.50 -23.00
C ILE A 289 -5.17 6.80 -23.95
N SER A 290 -5.06 7.09 -25.25
CA SER A 290 -5.88 6.45 -26.29
C SER A 290 -5.17 5.26 -26.93
N PHE A 291 -5.14 4.12 -26.22
CA PHE A 291 -4.37 2.95 -26.64
C PHE A 291 -5.12 2.00 -27.60
N PRO A 292 -4.59 1.66 -28.80
CA PRO A 292 -5.25 0.78 -29.77
C PRO A 292 -5.28 -0.68 -29.31
N TRP A 293 -6.27 -1.46 -29.77
CA TRP A 293 -6.42 -2.87 -29.39
C TRP A 293 -5.25 -3.75 -29.86
N ASP A 294 -4.91 -3.63 -31.14
CA ASP A 294 -3.85 -4.42 -31.77
C ASP A 294 -2.48 -3.78 -31.52
N VAL A 295 -1.60 -4.55 -30.88
CA VAL A 295 -0.25 -4.13 -30.52
C VAL A 295 0.75 -5.16 -31.00
N GLN A 296 1.90 -4.69 -31.47
CA GLN A 296 2.98 -5.58 -31.90
C GLN A 296 3.48 -6.37 -30.68
N PRO A 297 3.54 -7.71 -30.72
CA PRO A 297 3.99 -8.53 -29.59
C PRO A 297 5.37 -8.11 -29.05
N GLU A 298 6.26 -7.64 -29.92
CA GLU A 298 7.60 -7.16 -29.58
C GLU A 298 7.57 -5.90 -28.70
N MET A 299 6.58 -5.03 -28.90
CA MET A 299 6.36 -3.84 -28.07
C MET A 299 6.12 -4.27 -26.63
N ILE A 300 5.24 -5.25 -26.44
CA ILE A 300 4.79 -5.68 -25.12
C ILE A 300 5.79 -6.62 -24.43
N ALA A 301 6.65 -7.28 -25.20
CA ALA A 301 7.73 -8.13 -24.71
C ALA A 301 8.97 -7.35 -24.22
N ALA A 302 9.00 -6.03 -24.33
CA ALA A 302 10.06 -5.19 -23.77
C ALA A 302 9.96 -5.08 -22.22
N SER A 303 10.92 -4.38 -21.61
CA SER A 303 10.86 -4.06 -20.17
C SER A 303 9.70 -3.11 -19.88
N PRO A 304 9.08 -3.14 -18.67
CA PRO A 304 8.00 -2.23 -18.29
C PRO A 304 8.26 -0.75 -18.61
N GLN A 305 9.49 -0.28 -18.39
CA GLN A 305 9.91 1.09 -18.71
C GLN A 305 9.75 1.42 -20.20
N VAL A 306 10.37 0.62 -21.07
CA VAL A 306 10.30 0.81 -22.53
C VAL A 306 8.86 0.76 -23.02
N VAL A 307 8.03 -0.17 -22.50
CA VAL A 307 6.61 -0.23 -22.86
C VAL A 307 5.90 1.06 -22.45
N ALA A 308 6.06 1.50 -21.20
CA ALA A 308 5.43 2.72 -20.70
C ALA A 308 5.83 3.94 -21.52
N GLU A 309 7.12 4.11 -21.83
CA GLU A 309 7.64 5.22 -22.64
C GLU A 309 7.08 5.22 -24.06
N GLN A 310 7.02 4.06 -24.71
CA GLN A 310 6.49 3.93 -26.07
C GLN A 310 4.98 4.19 -26.11
N VAL A 311 4.23 3.65 -25.14
CA VAL A 311 2.78 3.86 -25.04
C VAL A 311 2.49 5.34 -24.80
N PHE A 312 3.14 5.92 -23.79
CA PHE A 312 2.91 7.31 -23.42
C PHE A 312 3.23 8.26 -24.57
N LYS A 313 4.39 8.10 -25.23
CA LYS A 313 4.82 8.95 -26.34
C LYS A 313 3.89 8.87 -27.55
N ALA A 314 3.31 7.71 -27.82
CA ALA A 314 2.48 7.49 -29.00
C ALA A 314 1.00 7.80 -28.78
N PHE A 315 0.50 7.67 -27.55
CA PHE A 315 -0.95 7.62 -27.28
C PHE A 315 -1.45 8.56 -26.18
N ALA A 316 -0.57 9.31 -25.49
CA ALA A 316 -1.01 10.37 -24.57
C ALA A 316 -1.53 11.58 -25.34
N GLY A 317 -2.79 11.97 -25.10
CA GLY A 317 -3.37 13.21 -25.62
C GLY A 317 -3.06 14.40 -24.72
N ASP A 318 -3.21 15.63 -25.21
CA ASP A 318 -2.89 16.88 -24.46
C ASP A 318 -4.12 17.56 -23.83
N ASN A 319 -5.28 16.90 -23.89
CA ASN A 319 -6.54 17.47 -23.40
C ASN A 319 -6.84 17.12 -21.95
N ASP A 320 -6.11 16.17 -21.37
CA ASP A 320 -6.34 15.67 -20.01
C ASP A 320 -5.04 15.26 -19.31
N ASP A 321 -5.20 14.94 -18.03
CA ASP A 321 -4.24 14.14 -17.27
C ASP A 321 -4.01 12.80 -17.96
N ALA A 322 -2.76 12.34 -17.99
CA ALA A 322 -2.42 11.10 -18.68
C ALA A 322 -1.49 10.26 -17.82
N THR A 323 -1.90 9.03 -17.52
CA THR A 323 -1.13 8.08 -16.73
C THR A 323 -1.15 6.70 -17.36
N VAL A 324 0.02 6.08 -17.48
CA VAL A 324 0.18 4.67 -17.84
C VAL A 324 1.06 3.97 -16.81
N LEU A 325 0.59 2.85 -16.30
CA LEU A 325 1.31 1.92 -15.43
C LEU A 325 1.49 0.61 -16.18
N VAL A 326 2.73 0.12 -16.24
CA VAL A 326 3.07 -1.18 -16.83
C VAL A 326 3.74 -2.04 -15.77
N GLY A 327 3.31 -3.29 -15.64
CA GLY A 327 3.90 -4.29 -14.76
C GLY A 327 4.19 -5.60 -15.51
N ARG A 328 5.29 -6.26 -15.17
CA ARG A 328 5.67 -7.56 -15.75
C ARG A 328 6.54 -8.38 -14.80
#